data_AF-A0A4Y2MEM5-F1
#
_entry.id   AF-A0A4Y2MEM5-F1
#
_cell.length_a   1.000
_cell.length_b   1.000
_cell.length_c   1.000
_cell.angle_alpha   90.00
_cell.angle_beta   90.00
_cell.angle_gamma   90.00
#
_symmetry.space_group_name_H-M   'P 1'
#
loop_
_entity.id
_entity.type
_entity.pdbx_description
1 polymer ?
#
loop_
_entity_poly.entity_id
_entity_poly.type
_entity_poly.pdbx_seq_one_letter_code
_entity_poly.pdbx_strand_id
1 'polypeptide(L)'
;MFERSPIKFKLTEGISCLDPAVAMNETLASKRLSSCLEILLANNWISGNEADKIDFQFKSILKSPGVNDLLKAYNRSSRLDHFWLNIIDSGHEFQEFKNFCQFVLILSHGNATVERGFSINKECLIHNQTEESLIALRSVHDAVVTAGGISAVKINKDLVHSARNAHGFYTEALKHKEKLEEMHNQQKFEKKIAEKKLKELQLKKVKLLADAEKQVSLINEEMKLFKK
;
A
#
# COMPACT_ATOMS: atom_id res chain seq x y z
N MET A 1 -23.95 8.85 -19.01
CA MET A 1 -23.56 7.52 -18.45
C MET A 1 -22.16 7.09 -18.90
N PHE A 2 -21.76 7.31 -20.16
CA PHE A 2 -20.41 6.98 -20.66
C PHE A 2 -19.25 7.80 -20.06
N GLU A 3 -19.48 9.06 -19.67
CA GLU A 3 -18.39 9.92 -19.13
C GLU A 3 -17.77 9.43 -17.82
N ARG A 4 -18.50 8.63 -17.04
CA ARG A 4 -18.02 8.01 -15.79
C ARG A 4 -17.62 6.54 -15.95
N SER A 5 -17.69 6.00 -17.18
CA SER A 5 -17.33 4.60 -17.43
C SER A 5 -15.81 4.44 -17.42
N PRO A 6 -15.26 3.45 -16.69
CA PRO A 6 -13.83 3.15 -16.72
C PRO A 6 -13.32 2.95 -18.15
N ILE A 7 -14.12 2.33 -19.03
CA ILE A 7 -13.82 2.02 -20.44
C ILE A 7 -13.40 3.25 -21.26
N LYS A 8 -13.67 4.47 -20.78
CA LYS A 8 -13.12 5.70 -21.39
C LYS A 8 -11.59 5.72 -21.40
N PHE A 9 -10.94 5.05 -20.44
CA PHE A 9 -9.49 4.98 -20.37
C PHE A 9 -8.98 3.86 -21.29
N LYS A 10 -8.10 4.21 -22.22
CA LYS A 10 -7.52 3.28 -23.20
C LYS A 10 -6.93 2.01 -22.57
N LEU A 11 -6.32 2.12 -21.40
CA LEU A 11 -5.79 0.97 -20.67
C LEU A 11 -6.91 0.01 -20.25
N THR A 12 -7.99 0.51 -19.65
CA THR A 12 -9.13 -0.34 -19.25
C THR A 12 -9.89 -0.92 -20.44
N GLU A 13 -9.95 -0.18 -21.56
CA GLU A 13 -10.47 -0.69 -22.83
C GLU A 13 -9.58 -1.82 -23.35
N GLY A 14 -8.26 -1.66 -23.31
CA GLY A 14 -7.31 -2.70 -23.71
C GLY A 14 -7.38 -3.95 -22.82
N ILE A 15 -7.46 -3.78 -21.50
CA ILE A 15 -7.58 -4.86 -20.51
C ILE A 15 -8.84 -5.71 -20.73
N SER A 16 -9.89 -5.13 -21.32
CA SER A 16 -11.11 -5.87 -21.63
C SER A 16 -10.93 -6.99 -22.68
N CYS A 17 -9.74 -7.17 -23.25
CA CYS A 17 -9.38 -8.41 -23.96
C CYS A 17 -9.54 -9.67 -23.10
N LEU A 18 -9.44 -9.55 -21.77
CA LEU A 18 -9.65 -10.63 -20.82
C LEU A 18 -11.14 -10.88 -20.49
N ASP A 19 -12.08 -10.05 -20.98
CA ASP A 19 -13.50 -10.35 -20.81
C ASP A 19 -13.86 -11.54 -21.71
N PRO A 20 -14.41 -12.65 -21.16
CA PRO A 20 -14.74 -13.82 -21.96
C PRO A 20 -15.65 -13.54 -23.15
N ALA A 21 -16.57 -12.57 -23.04
CA ALA A 21 -17.43 -12.16 -24.16
C ALA A 21 -16.65 -11.48 -25.30
N VAL A 22 -15.55 -10.81 -24.97
CA VAL A 22 -14.66 -10.12 -25.92
C VAL A 22 -13.63 -11.09 -26.48
N ALA A 23 -13.07 -11.96 -25.64
CA ALA A 23 -12.13 -13.02 -26.00
C ALA A 23 -12.73 -14.02 -27.02
N MET A 24 -14.05 -14.21 -27.01
CA MET A 24 -14.76 -14.97 -28.06
C MET A 24 -14.59 -14.37 -29.47
N ASN A 25 -14.34 -13.07 -29.59
CA ASN A 25 -14.06 -12.43 -30.86
C ASN A 25 -12.54 -12.19 -30.97
N GLU A 26 -11.83 -13.14 -31.59
CA GLU A 26 -10.36 -13.13 -31.73
C GLU A 26 -9.84 -11.80 -32.31
N THR A 27 -10.54 -11.21 -33.28
CA THR A 27 -10.13 -9.94 -33.91
C THR A 27 -10.22 -8.76 -32.95
N LEU A 28 -11.30 -8.68 -32.18
CA LEU A 28 -11.53 -7.60 -31.21
C LEU A 28 -10.62 -7.78 -29.99
N ALA A 29 -10.47 -9.01 -29.51
CA ALA A 29 -9.62 -9.37 -28.39
C ALA A 29 -8.15 -9.04 -28.68
N SER A 30 -7.66 -9.44 -29.86
CA SER A 30 -6.28 -9.14 -30.29
C SER A 30 -6.04 -7.63 -30.38
N LYS A 31 -6.97 -6.88 -30.98
CA LYS A 31 -6.86 -5.41 -31.07
C LYS A 31 -6.77 -4.74 -29.69
N ARG A 32 -7.59 -5.21 -28.75
CA ARG A 32 -7.60 -4.71 -27.36
C ARG A 32 -6.33 -5.09 -26.62
N LEU A 33 -5.84 -6.32 -26.80
CA LEU A 33 -4.56 -6.75 -26.23
C LEU A 33 -3.41 -5.90 -26.77
N SER A 34 -3.31 -5.69 -28.09
CA SER A 34 -2.27 -4.84 -28.68
C SER A 34 -2.29 -3.42 -28.12
N SER A 35 -3.48 -2.81 -28.03
CA SER A 35 -3.61 -1.48 -27.41
C SER A 35 -3.19 -1.47 -25.94
N CYS A 36 -3.43 -2.55 -25.20
CA CYS A 36 -2.97 -2.68 -23.82
C CYS A 36 -1.44 -2.78 -23.76
N LEU A 37 -0.83 -3.67 -24.55
CA LEU A 37 0.61 -3.90 -24.58
C LEU A 37 1.38 -2.65 -25.01
N GLU A 38 0.88 -1.88 -25.98
CA GLU A 38 1.44 -0.59 -26.38
C GLU A 38 1.54 0.39 -25.21
N ILE A 39 0.48 0.47 -24.39
CA ILE A 39 0.45 1.34 -23.20
C ILE A 39 1.45 0.83 -22.15
N LEU A 40 1.49 -0.48 -21.91
CA LEU A 40 2.42 -1.08 -20.93
C LEU A 40 3.88 -0.85 -21.34
N LEU A 41 4.19 -0.99 -22.63
CA LEU A 41 5.52 -0.78 -23.19
C LEU A 41 5.91 0.70 -23.15
N ALA A 42 5.00 1.62 -23.51
CA ALA A 42 5.24 3.05 -23.44
C ALA A 42 5.54 3.56 -22.01
N ASN A 43 5.03 2.87 -20.99
CA ASN A 43 5.29 3.18 -19.58
C ASN A 43 6.47 2.39 -18.99
N ASN A 44 7.19 1.60 -19.81
CA ASN A 44 8.27 0.70 -19.38
C ASN A 44 7.85 -0.30 -18.29
N TRP A 45 6.59 -0.74 -18.28
CA TRP A 45 6.10 -1.75 -17.32
C TRP A 45 6.39 -3.18 -17.80
N ILE A 46 6.57 -3.37 -19.10
CA ILE A 46 7.00 -4.62 -19.74
C ILE A 46 8.03 -4.30 -20.83
N SER A 47 8.87 -5.27 -21.16
CA SER A 47 9.78 -5.21 -22.31
C SER A 47 9.10 -5.62 -23.61
N GLY A 48 9.68 -5.24 -24.75
CA GLY A 48 9.16 -5.65 -26.07
C GLY A 48 9.11 -7.16 -26.26
N ASN A 49 10.13 -7.88 -25.79
CA ASN A 49 10.16 -9.35 -25.85
C ASN A 49 9.02 -9.98 -25.02
N GLU A 50 8.72 -9.42 -23.85
CA GLU A 50 7.58 -9.88 -23.05
C GLU A 50 6.26 -9.59 -23.76
N ALA A 51 6.09 -8.42 -24.37
CA ALA A 51 4.89 -8.06 -25.11
C ALA A 51 4.63 -9.04 -26.29
N ASP A 52 5.66 -9.36 -27.06
CA ASP A 52 5.55 -10.29 -28.19
C ASP A 52 5.18 -11.70 -27.73
N LYS A 53 5.77 -12.16 -26.62
CA LYS A 53 5.43 -13.46 -26.02
C LYS A 53 4.01 -13.50 -25.47
N ILE A 54 3.55 -12.43 -24.82
CA ILE A 54 2.18 -12.32 -24.32
C ILE A 54 1.18 -12.39 -25.48
N ASP A 55 1.41 -11.66 -26.57
CA ASP A 55 0.55 -11.68 -27.76
C ASP A 55 0.51 -13.08 -28.41
N PHE A 56 1.66 -13.74 -28.53
CA PHE A 56 1.74 -15.09 -29.06
C PHE A 56 0.99 -16.10 -28.19
N GLN A 57 1.25 -16.10 -26.88
CA GLN A 57 0.63 -17.02 -25.93
C GLN A 57 -0.89 -16.83 -25.87
N PHE A 58 -1.36 -15.58 -25.86
CA PHE A 58 -2.79 -15.28 -25.87
C PHE A 58 -3.50 -15.86 -27.10
N LYS A 59 -2.94 -15.66 -28.29
CA LYS A 59 -3.49 -16.23 -29.54
C LYS A 59 -3.47 -17.75 -29.54
N SER A 60 -2.43 -18.36 -28.97
CA SER A 60 -2.34 -19.83 -28.83
C SER A 60 -3.44 -20.37 -27.90
N ILE A 61 -3.70 -19.71 -26.78
CA ILE A 61 -4.77 -20.07 -25.84
C ILE A 61 -6.15 -19.97 -26.51
N LEU A 62 -6.44 -18.89 -27.23
CA LEU A 62 -7.75 -18.72 -27.88
C LEU A 62 -8.00 -19.76 -28.99
N LYS A 63 -6.93 -20.28 -29.61
CA LYS A 63 -7.01 -21.33 -30.63
C LYS A 63 -7.05 -22.74 -30.05
N SER A 64 -6.82 -22.89 -28.74
CA SER A 64 -6.81 -24.20 -28.09
C SER A 64 -8.22 -24.80 -28.07
N PRO A 65 -8.35 -26.12 -28.35
CA PRO A 65 -9.65 -26.78 -28.37
C PRO A 65 -10.30 -26.74 -26.97
N GLY A 66 -11.60 -26.43 -26.91
CA GLY A 66 -12.38 -26.36 -25.66
C GLY A 66 -12.39 -25.00 -24.96
N VAL A 67 -11.43 -24.10 -25.24
CA VAL A 67 -11.42 -22.75 -24.63
C VAL A 67 -12.64 -21.93 -25.04
N ASN A 68 -13.08 -22.03 -26.29
CA ASN A 68 -14.30 -21.35 -26.76
C ASN A 68 -15.56 -21.77 -26.00
N ASP A 69 -15.67 -23.04 -25.59
CA ASP A 69 -16.81 -23.51 -24.82
C ASP A 69 -16.72 -23.05 -23.36
N LEU A 70 -15.52 -23.00 -22.79
CA LEU A 70 -15.27 -22.41 -21.47
C LEU A 70 -15.59 -20.91 -21.43
N LEU A 71 -15.22 -20.17 -22.48
CA LEU A 71 -15.54 -18.74 -22.62
C LEU A 71 -17.06 -18.50 -22.69
N LYS A 72 -17.81 -19.35 -23.41
CA LYS A 72 -19.28 -19.28 -23.47
C LYS A 72 -19.94 -19.65 -22.15
N ALA A 73 -19.38 -20.61 -21.42
CA ALA A 73 -19.91 -21.07 -20.14
C ALA A 73 -19.60 -20.11 -18.98
N TYR A 74 -18.72 -19.13 -19.18
CA TYR A 74 -18.35 -18.18 -18.15
C TYR A 74 -19.54 -17.35 -17.66
N ASN A 75 -19.65 -17.23 -16.34
CA ASN A 75 -20.63 -16.38 -15.68
C ASN A 75 -19.95 -15.43 -14.69
N ARG A 76 -20.57 -14.28 -14.44
CA ARG A 76 -20.04 -13.28 -13.50
C ARG A 76 -20.13 -13.68 -12.03
N SER A 77 -20.76 -14.81 -11.71
CA SER A 77 -20.71 -15.40 -10.36
C SER A 77 -19.35 -16.02 -10.05
N SER A 78 -18.56 -16.35 -11.06
CA SER A 78 -17.20 -16.88 -10.90
C SER A 78 -16.17 -15.76 -11.00
N ARG A 79 -15.06 -15.84 -10.25
CA ARG A 79 -14.01 -14.82 -10.31
C ARG A 79 -13.21 -14.96 -11.62
N LEU A 80 -12.99 -13.84 -12.30
CA LEU A 80 -12.32 -13.79 -13.60
C LEU A 80 -10.84 -14.25 -13.53
N ASP A 81 -10.16 -13.96 -12.43
CA ASP A 81 -8.79 -14.41 -12.18
C ASP A 81 -8.69 -15.94 -12.07
N HIS A 82 -9.58 -16.57 -11.31
CA HIS A 82 -9.65 -18.04 -11.26
C HIS A 82 -9.95 -18.65 -12.62
N PHE A 83 -10.86 -18.04 -13.39
CA PHE A 83 -11.21 -18.52 -14.73
C PHE A 83 -9.99 -18.59 -15.65
N TRP A 84 -9.25 -17.48 -15.79
CA TRP A 84 -8.05 -17.44 -16.64
C TRP A 84 -6.94 -18.31 -16.09
N LEU A 85 -6.71 -18.30 -14.78
CA LEU A 85 -5.67 -19.16 -14.18
C LEU A 85 -5.96 -20.64 -14.41
N ASN A 86 -7.22 -21.09 -14.30
CA ASN A 86 -7.60 -22.48 -14.60
C ASN A 86 -7.35 -22.87 -16.06
N ILE A 87 -7.54 -21.94 -17.01
CA ILE A 87 -7.22 -22.18 -18.43
C ILE A 87 -5.72 -22.29 -18.65
N ILE A 88 -4.93 -21.52 -17.89
CA ILE A 88 -3.47 -21.40 -18.06
C ILE A 88 -2.69 -22.47 -17.28
N ASP A 89 -3.27 -23.07 -16.22
CA ASP A 89 -2.53 -23.83 -15.19
C ASP A 89 -1.89 -25.16 -15.64
N SER A 90 -1.92 -25.48 -16.93
CA SER A 90 -1.49 -26.77 -17.46
C SER A 90 -0.03 -26.81 -17.98
N GLY A 91 0.74 -25.71 -17.97
CA GLY A 91 2.14 -25.76 -18.41
C GLY A 91 2.99 -24.48 -18.26
N HIS A 92 4.31 -24.63 -18.39
CA HIS A 92 5.28 -23.51 -18.46
C HIS A 92 5.20 -22.70 -19.76
N GLU A 93 4.39 -23.12 -20.73
CA GLU A 93 4.28 -22.52 -22.07
C GLU A 93 3.62 -21.13 -22.05
N PHE A 94 2.86 -20.80 -21.00
CA PHE A 94 2.04 -19.59 -20.92
C PHE A 94 2.43 -18.66 -19.76
N GLN A 95 3.68 -18.70 -19.31
CA GLN A 95 4.14 -17.95 -18.13
C GLN A 95 4.02 -16.43 -18.28
N GLU A 96 4.41 -15.88 -19.43
CA GLU A 96 4.35 -14.44 -19.69
C GLU A 96 2.90 -13.93 -19.72
N PHE A 97 1.97 -14.68 -20.32
CA PHE A 97 0.54 -14.38 -20.27
C PHE A 97 -0.05 -14.54 -18.86
N LYS A 98 0.41 -15.54 -18.08
CA LYS A 98 0.05 -15.68 -16.66
C LYS A 98 0.45 -14.43 -15.86
N ASN A 99 1.68 -13.96 -16.04
CA ASN A 99 2.20 -12.77 -15.38
C ASN A 99 1.44 -11.52 -15.81
N PHE A 100 1.11 -11.39 -17.10
CA PHE A 100 0.25 -10.32 -17.61
C PHE A 100 -1.13 -10.33 -16.94
N CYS A 101 -1.80 -11.47 -16.87
CA CYS A 101 -3.11 -11.60 -16.20
C CYS A 101 -3.03 -11.21 -14.72
N GLN A 102 -2.00 -11.66 -14.00
CA GLN A 102 -1.79 -11.27 -12.60
C GLN A 102 -1.59 -9.77 -12.45
N PHE A 103 -0.69 -9.19 -13.26
CA PHE A 103 -0.41 -7.76 -13.23
C PHE A 103 -1.68 -6.94 -13.48
N VAL A 104 -2.38 -7.22 -14.57
CA VAL A 104 -3.55 -6.46 -15.01
C VAL A 104 -4.74 -6.61 -14.07
N LEU A 105 -5.03 -7.83 -13.60
CA LEU A 105 -6.21 -8.08 -12.77
C LEU A 105 -6.05 -7.47 -11.37
N ILE A 106 -4.81 -7.31 -10.87
CA ILE A 106 -4.51 -6.58 -9.62
C ILE A 106 -4.77 -5.07 -9.76
N LEU A 107 -4.58 -4.47 -10.94
CA LEU A 107 -4.82 -3.03 -11.14
C LEU A 107 -6.29 -2.64 -10.86
N SER A 108 -7.23 -3.53 -11.18
CA SER A 108 -8.67 -3.28 -10.94
C SER A 108 -9.07 -3.34 -9.45
N HIS A 109 -8.19 -3.88 -8.59
CA HIS A 109 -8.44 -3.98 -7.15
C HIS A 109 -8.11 -2.68 -6.39
N GLY A 110 -7.60 -1.65 -7.05
CA GLY A 110 -7.34 -0.34 -6.46
C GLY A 110 -8.62 0.29 -5.91
N ASN A 111 -8.70 0.39 -4.58
CA ASN A 111 -9.81 0.82 -3.72
C ASN A 111 -10.84 -0.24 -3.31
N ALA A 112 -11.09 -1.32 -4.05
CA ALA A 112 -12.12 -2.30 -3.64
C ALA A 112 -11.79 -2.98 -2.29
N THR A 113 -10.52 -3.32 -2.06
CA THR A 113 -10.09 -3.92 -0.78
C THR A 113 -10.09 -2.89 0.35
N VAL A 114 -9.71 -1.66 0.06
CA VAL A 114 -9.68 -0.56 1.05
C VAL A 114 -11.11 -0.12 1.39
N GLU A 115 -12.02 -0.05 0.43
CA GLU A 115 -13.45 0.25 0.59
C GLU A 115 -14.20 -0.88 1.30
N ARG A 116 -13.90 -2.15 0.99
CA ARG A 116 -14.36 -3.28 1.82
C ARG A 116 -13.82 -3.17 3.23
N GLY A 117 -12.54 -2.83 3.38
CA GLY A 117 -11.93 -2.52 4.67
C GLY A 117 -12.68 -1.44 5.42
N PHE A 118 -13.05 -0.33 4.77
CA PHE A 118 -13.85 0.74 5.36
C PHE A 118 -15.27 0.29 5.72
N SER A 119 -15.92 -0.52 4.88
CA SER A 119 -17.26 -1.06 5.17
C SER A 119 -17.23 -2.00 6.38
N ILE A 120 -16.24 -2.88 6.47
CA ILE A 120 -16.09 -3.80 7.61
C ILE A 120 -15.66 -3.03 8.87
N ASN A 121 -14.76 -2.04 8.71
CA ASN A 121 -14.37 -1.17 9.81
C ASN A 121 -15.55 -0.34 10.32
N LYS A 122 -16.50 0.03 9.47
CA LYS A 122 -17.72 0.75 9.88
C LYS A 122 -18.51 -0.01 10.94
N GLU A 123 -18.54 -1.34 10.87
CA GLU A 123 -19.19 -2.19 11.87
C GLU A 123 -18.38 -2.26 13.19
N CYS A 124 -17.07 -2.00 13.13
CA CYS A 124 -16.17 -1.98 14.28
C CYS A 124 -15.97 -0.59 14.89
N LEU A 125 -16.45 0.49 14.24
CA LEU A 125 -16.23 1.86 14.65
C LEU A 125 -17.16 2.25 15.80
N ILE A 126 -16.55 2.63 16.94
CA ILE A 126 -17.26 3.15 18.11
C ILE A 126 -16.85 4.61 18.34
N HIS A 127 -17.79 5.44 18.82
CA HIS A 127 -17.48 6.84 19.12
C HIS A 127 -16.44 6.96 20.25
N ASN A 128 -15.49 7.89 20.10
CA ASN A 128 -14.37 8.12 21.04
C ASN A 128 -13.44 6.92 21.25
N GLN A 129 -13.27 6.09 20.22
CA GLN A 129 -12.34 4.97 20.22
C GLN A 129 -10.92 5.40 19.83
N THR A 130 -9.90 4.81 20.44
CA THR A 130 -8.50 4.97 20.00
C THR A 130 -8.17 4.05 18.83
N GLU A 131 -7.13 4.36 18.06
CA GLU A 131 -6.68 3.53 16.94
C GLU A 131 -6.35 2.10 17.38
N GLU A 132 -5.68 1.94 18.52
CA GLU A 132 -5.32 0.62 19.07
C GLU A 132 -6.55 -0.20 19.41
N SER A 133 -7.58 0.45 19.94
CA SER A 133 -8.86 -0.20 20.25
C SER A 133 -9.57 -0.65 18.98
N LEU A 134 -9.47 0.11 17.87
CA LEU A 134 -10.03 -0.26 16.58
C LEU A 134 -9.31 -1.48 15.99
N ILE A 135 -7.97 -1.47 16.03
CA ILE A 135 -7.15 -2.60 15.57
C ILE A 135 -7.46 -3.87 16.37
N ALA A 136 -7.64 -3.76 17.69
CA ALA A 136 -7.99 -4.88 18.55
C ALA A 136 -9.38 -5.45 18.21
N LEU A 137 -10.41 -4.60 18.06
CA LEU A 137 -11.74 -5.04 17.64
C LEU A 137 -11.73 -5.69 16.26
N ARG A 138 -10.98 -5.14 15.32
CA ARG A 138 -10.86 -5.69 13.97
C ARG A 138 -10.24 -7.09 14.00
N SER A 139 -9.21 -7.28 14.81
CA SER A 139 -8.55 -8.57 15.02
C SER A 139 -9.51 -9.62 15.58
N VAL A 140 -10.36 -9.23 16.54
CA VAL A 140 -11.41 -10.11 17.07
C VAL A 140 -12.45 -10.45 16.01
N HIS A 141 -12.92 -9.44 15.25
CA HIS A 141 -13.87 -9.64 14.16
C HIS A 141 -13.34 -10.62 13.11
N ASP A 142 -12.10 -10.44 12.65
CA ASP A 142 -11.48 -11.33 11.66
C ASP A 142 -11.33 -12.75 12.18
N ALA A 143 -10.98 -12.94 13.46
CA ALA A 143 -10.92 -14.27 14.07
C ALA A 143 -12.30 -14.95 14.11
N VAL A 144 -13.36 -14.22 14.44
CA VAL A 144 -14.74 -14.75 14.47
C VAL A 144 -15.22 -15.12 13.07
N VAL A 145 -14.99 -14.25 12.08
CA VAL A 145 -15.35 -14.52 10.68
C VAL A 145 -14.61 -15.74 10.15
N THR A 146 -13.30 -15.82 10.41
CA THR A 146 -12.45 -16.94 9.98
C THR A 146 -12.91 -18.26 10.64
N ALA A 147 -13.39 -18.21 11.88
CA ALA A 147 -13.93 -19.40 12.55
C ALA A 147 -15.27 -19.88 11.96
N GLY A 148 -15.95 -19.08 11.12
CA GLY A 148 -17.28 -19.39 10.58
C GLY A 148 -18.42 -18.86 11.45
N GLY A 149 -18.16 -17.83 12.26
CA GLY A 149 -19.12 -17.19 13.14
C GLY A 149 -18.90 -17.52 14.63
N ILE A 150 -19.63 -16.82 15.49
CA ILE A 150 -19.42 -16.83 16.96
C ILE A 150 -19.54 -18.24 17.54
N SER A 151 -20.51 -19.03 17.07
CA SER A 151 -20.74 -20.40 17.56
C SER A 151 -19.63 -21.38 17.22
N ALA A 152 -18.81 -21.07 16.21
CA ALA A 152 -17.73 -21.94 15.74
C ALA A 152 -16.36 -21.58 16.34
N VAL A 153 -16.28 -20.50 17.13
CA VAL A 153 -15.06 -20.10 17.83
C VAL A 153 -14.74 -21.10 18.95
N LYS A 154 -13.60 -21.77 18.83
CA LYS A 154 -13.13 -22.72 19.85
C LYS A 154 -12.54 -21.98 21.05
N ILE A 155 -13.12 -22.21 22.22
CA ILE A 155 -12.60 -21.68 23.49
C ILE A 155 -11.41 -22.53 23.93
N ASN A 156 -10.19 -22.02 23.76
CA ASN A 156 -8.97 -22.66 24.22
C ASN A 156 -8.60 -22.23 25.66
N LYS A 157 -7.66 -22.96 26.28
CA LYS A 157 -7.19 -22.64 27.64
C LYS A 157 -6.54 -21.26 27.71
N ASP A 158 -5.88 -20.83 26.64
CA ASP A 158 -5.22 -19.52 26.56
C ASP A 158 -6.23 -18.38 26.59
N LEU A 159 -7.37 -18.49 25.90
CA LEU A 159 -8.44 -17.49 25.93
C LEU A 159 -9.05 -17.38 27.33
N VAL A 160 -9.24 -18.52 28.01
CA VAL A 160 -9.73 -18.54 29.40
C VAL A 160 -8.72 -17.90 30.35
N HIS A 161 -7.43 -18.18 30.18
CA HIS A 161 -6.36 -17.59 30.96
C HIS A 161 -6.29 -16.06 30.74
N SER A 162 -6.34 -15.63 29.48
CA SER A 162 -6.34 -14.21 29.11
C SER A 162 -7.55 -13.47 29.68
N ALA A 163 -8.74 -14.07 29.65
CA ALA A 163 -9.95 -13.49 30.23
C ALA A 163 -9.84 -13.33 31.76
N ARG A 164 -9.31 -14.35 32.46
CA ARG A 164 -9.10 -14.28 33.92
C ARG A 164 -8.10 -13.20 34.32
N ASN A 165 -7.07 -13.00 33.51
CA ASN A 165 -6.00 -12.03 33.78
C ASN A 165 -6.21 -10.66 33.12
N ALA A 166 -7.34 -10.44 32.46
CA ALA A 166 -7.61 -9.21 31.71
C ALA A 166 -7.42 -7.95 32.55
N HIS A 167 -7.86 -7.97 33.81
CA HIS A 167 -7.67 -6.85 34.73
C HIS A 167 -6.18 -6.62 35.08
N GLY A 168 -5.41 -7.70 35.22
CA GLY A 168 -3.95 -7.63 35.45
C GLY A 168 -3.24 -6.98 34.27
N PHE A 169 -3.54 -7.45 33.05
CA PHE A 169 -2.99 -6.87 31.82
C PHE A 169 -3.37 -5.40 31.65
N TYR A 170 -4.62 -5.03 31.96
CA TYR A 170 -5.06 -3.64 31.94
C TYR A 170 -4.24 -2.78 32.91
N THR A 171 -4.06 -3.25 34.14
CA THR A 171 -3.30 -2.52 35.16
C THR A 171 -1.83 -2.36 34.78
N GLU A 172 -1.23 -3.39 34.19
CA GLU A 172 0.15 -3.34 33.70
C GLU A 172 0.30 -2.37 32.51
N ALA A 173 -0.64 -2.40 31.57
CA ALA A 173 -0.67 -1.46 30.45
C ALA A 173 -0.81 -0.01 30.91
N LEU A 174 -1.63 0.26 31.95
CA LEU A 174 -1.77 1.60 32.52
C LEU A 174 -0.45 2.10 33.11
N LYS A 175 0.24 1.27 33.91
CA LYS A 175 1.56 1.59 34.48
C LYS A 175 2.61 1.82 33.40
N HIS A 176 2.57 1.04 32.31
CA HIS A 176 3.47 1.22 31.19
C HIS A 176 3.23 2.56 30.49
N LYS A 177 1.96 2.93 30.29
CA LYS A 177 1.58 4.22 29.70
C LYS A 177 2.05 5.39 30.55
N GLU A 178 1.86 5.33 31.87
CA GLU A 178 2.35 6.36 32.81
C GLU A 178 3.85 6.56 32.69
N LYS A 179 4.63 5.47 32.69
CA LYS A 179 6.09 5.53 32.52
C LYS A 179 6.52 6.14 31.19
N LEU A 180 5.84 5.79 30.09
CA LEU A 180 6.13 6.36 28.78
C LEU A 180 5.85 7.87 28.75
N GLU A 181 4.74 8.31 29.36
CA GLU A 181 4.39 9.72 29.47
C GLU A 181 5.42 10.50 30.31
N GLU A 182 5.87 9.94 31.43
CA GLU A 182 6.94 10.50 32.26
C GLU A 182 8.25 10.65 31.47
N MET A 183 8.68 9.59 30.78
CA MET A 183 9.89 9.61 29.95
C MET A 183 9.80 10.66 28.83
N HIS A 184 8.67 10.74 28.14
CA HIS A 184 8.47 11.72 27.08
C HIS A 184 8.46 13.16 27.63
N ASN A 185 7.86 13.37 28.81
CA ASN A 185 7.87 14.68 29.47
C ASN A 185 9.28 15.09 29.89
N GLN A 186 10.08 14.16 30.42
CA GLN A 186 11.49 14.40 30.75
C GLN A 186 12.30 14.76 29.51
N GLN A 187 12.19 13.97 28.43
CA GLN A 187 12.88 14.26 27.16
C GLN A 187 12.49 15.63 26.59
N LYS A 188 11.20 15.99 26.65
CA LYS A 188 10.71 17.29 26.21
C LYS A 188 11.28 18.43 27.05
N PHE A 189 11.43 18.22 28.37
CA PHE A 189 12.03 19.19 29.27
C PHE A 189 13.53 19.35 29.01
N GLU A 190 14.26 18.26 28.84
CA GLU A 190 15.70 18.26 28.50
C GLU A 190 15.95 18.96 27.16
N LYS A 191 15.14 18.66 26.14
CA LYS A 191 15.21 19.31 24.82
C LYS A 191 15.03 20.83 24.95
N LYS A 192 14.05 21.28 25.75
CA LYS A 192 13.85 22.72 26.00
C LYS A 192 15.05 23.37 26.70
N ILE A 193 15.71 22.67 27.64
CA ILE A 193 16.92 23.18 28.30
C ILE A 193 18.07 23.27 27.30
N ALA A 194 18.28 22.23 26.49
CA ALA A 194 19.31 22.20 25.47
C ALA A 194 19.12 23.32 24.44
N GLU A 195 17.89 23.56 23.99
CA GLU A 195 17.55 24.65 23.07
C GLU A 195 17.85 26.04 23.68
N LYS A 196 17.56 26.24 24.97
CA LYS A 196 17.91 27.49 25.67
C LYS A 196 19.42 27.69 25.73
N LYS A 197 20.18 26.67 26.16
CA LYS A 197 21.64 26.71 26.21
C LYS A 197 22.25 26.97 24.82
N LEU A 198 21.71 26.36 23.77
CA LEU A 198 22.16 26.57 22.40
C LEU A 198 21.99 28.03 21.97
N LYS A 199 20.82 28.64 22.26
CA LYS A 199 20.57 30.07 21.98
C LYS A 199 21.53 30.98 22.76
N GLU A 200 21.79 30.69 24.04
CA GLU A 200 22.76 31.45 24.83
C GLU A 200 24.18 31.37 24.25
N LEU A 201 24.61 30.18 23.82
CA LEU A 201 25.93 29.99 23.19
C LEU A 201 26.03 30.70 21.84
N GLN A 202 24.97 30.68 21.03
CA GLN A 202 24.91 31.43 19.76
C GLN A 202 25.04 32.94 20.01
N LEU A 203 24.34 33.49 21.00
CA LEU A 203 24.46 34.89 21.38
C LEU A 203 25.87 35.24 21.86
N LYS A 204 26.49 34.39 22.67
CA LYS A 204 27.89 34.57 23.11
C LYS A 204 28.86 34.55 21.93
N LYS A 205 28.67 33.64 20.97
CA LYS A 205 29.49 33.56 19.75
C LYS A 205 29.42 34.86 18.94
N VAL A 206 28.21 35.39 18.72
CA VAL A 206 28.02 36.65 17.96
C VAL A 206 28.70 37.82 18.67
N LYS A 207 28.57 37.93 20.00
CA LYS A 207 29.24 38.99 20.76
C LYS A 207 30.76 38.92 20.64
N LEU A 208 31.34 37.73 20.81
CA LEU A 208 32.79 37.53 20.70
C LEU A 208 33.33 37.85 19.29
N LEU A 209 32.59 37.51 18.24
CA LEU A 209 32.97 37.86 16.87
C LEU A 209 32.96 39.38 16.66
N ALA A 210 31.92 40.08 17.13
CA ALA A 210 31.85 41.53 17.03
C ALA A 210 32.98 42.23 17.81
N ASP A 211 33.34 41.71 18.99
CA ASP A 211 34.46 42.22 19.77
C ASP A 211 35.81 41.96 19.09
N ALA A 212 36.00 40.78 18.49
CA ALA A 212 37.19 40.46 17.71
C ALA A 212 37.32 41.35 16.45
N GLU A 213 36.23 41.60 15.74
CA GLU A 213 36.22 42.50 14.58
C GLU A 213 36.62 43.93 14.96
N LYS A 214 36.14 44.43 16.11
CA LYS A 214 36.57 45.74 16.65
C LYS A 214 38.06 45.78 16.99
N GLN A 215 38.59 44.72 17.60
CA GLN A 215 40.03 44.64 17.89
C GLN A 215 40.85 44.61 16.60
N VAL A 216 40.41 43.85 15.59
CA VAL A 216 41.07 43.81 14.27
C VAL A 216 41.03 45.18 13.60
N SER A 217 39.93 45.94 13.69
CA SER A 217 39.88 47.29 13.14
C SER A 217 40.86 48.24 13.83
N LEU A 218 40.98 48.17 15.16
CA LEU A 218 41.93 49.00 15.92
C LEU A 218 43.38 48.68 15.55
N ILE A 219 43.75 47.40 15.48
CA ILE A 219 45.10 46.96 15.07
C ILE A 219 45.40 47.42 13.63
N ASN A 220 44.43 47.35 12.72
CA ASN A 220 44.60 47.83 11.35
C ASN A 220 44.79 49.36 11.27
N GLU A 221 44.13 50.12 12.14
CA GLU A 221 44.36 51.57 12.27
C GLU A 221 45.75 51.88 12.80
N GLU A 222 46.21 51.16 13.84
CA GLU A 222 47.59 51.27 14.34
C GLU A 222 48.62 50.90 13.27
N MET A 223 48.42 49.80 12.53
CA MET A 223 49.29 49.41 11.42
C MET A 223 49.37 50.47 10.31
N LYS A 224 48.29 51.23 10.06
CA LYS A 224 48.31 52.34 9.10
C LYS A 224 49.15 53.52 9.58
N LEU A 225 49.20 53.77 10.89
CA LEU A 225 50.03 54.83 11.47
C LEU A 225 51.53 54.53 11.32
N PHE A 226 51.94 53.26 11.33
CA PHE A 226 53.33 52.83 11.13
C PHE A 226 53.74 52.59 9.66
N LYS A 227 52.81 52.71 8.70
CA LYS A 227 53.08 52.59 7.25
C LYS A 227 53.31 53.94 6.56
N LYS A 228 53.55 55.00 7.32
CA LYS A 228 53.89 56.34 6.84
C LYS A 228 55.39 56.58 6.96
#